data_AF-I8UA83-F1
#
_entry.id   AF-I8UA83-F1
#
_cell.length_a   1.000
_cell.length_b   1.000
_cell.length_c   1.000
_cell.angle_alpha   90.00
_cell.angle_beta   90.00
_cell.angle_gamma   90.00
#
_symmetry.space_group_name_H-M   'P 1'
#
loop_
_entity.id
_entity.type
_entity.pdbx_description
1 polymer ?
#
loop_
_entity_poly.entity_id
_entity_poly.type
_entity_poly.pdbx_seq_one_letter_code
_entity_poly.pdbx_strand_id
1 'polypeptide(L)'
;MLDIIANGSGWNDTPNPLTMLVKKLQEKPLDPIYEAMGNFIVKITESESHSDFRYRGCTRFVGHFATIPYVFNIVTDEKVVIEQLAKAIRMNQQRLDYEALKNHTNF
;
A
#
# COMPACT_ATOMS: atom_id res chain seq x y z
N MET A 1 13.94 -5.06 -8.56
CA MET A 1 13.34 -3.84 -9.12
C MET A 1 12.43 -3.26 -8.06
N LEU A 2 12.59 -1.96 -7.84
CA LEU A 2 11.73 -1.16 -6.98
C LEU A 2 11.32 0.08 -7.74
N ASP A 3 10.02 0.24 -7.96
CA ASP A 3 9.43 1.43 -8.57
C ASP A 3 8.46 2.06 -7.57
N ILE A 4 8.75 3.28 -7.15
CA ILE A 4 7.92 4.05 -6.23
C ILE A 4 7.15 5.05 -7.09
N ILE A 5 5.95 4.68 -7.50
CA ILE A 5 5.10 5.51 -8.38
C ILE A 5 4.53 6.69 -7.58
N ALA A 6 4.05 6.43 -6.37
CA ALA A 6 3.60 7.45 -5.43
C ALA A 6 3.93 7.02 -4.01
N ASN A 7 4.32 7.97 -3.16
CA ASN A 7 4.54 7.76 -1.74
C ASN A 7 4.57 9.10 -1.00
N GLY A 8 3.42 9.74 -0.76
CA GLY A 8 3.39 11.13 -0.32
C GLY A 8 2.00 11.74 -0.33
N SER A 9 1.95 13.07 -0.33
CA SER A 9 0.70 13.86 -0.24
C SER A 9 -0.22 13.69 -1.45
N GLY A 10 0.32 13.38 -2.62
CA GLY A 10 -0.42 13.22 -3.85
C GLY A 10 0.15 12.13 -4.75
N TRP A 11 -0.66 11.68 -5.71
CA TRP A 11 -0.30 10.62 -6.66
C TRP A 11 0.79 11.04 -7.66
N ASN A 12 0.97 12.34 -7.88
CA ASN A 12 1.88 12.91 -8.88
C ASN A 12 3.05 13.70 -8.24
N ASP A 13 3.15 13.69 -6.91
CA ASP A 13 4.23 14.37 -6.21
C ASP A 13 5.52 13.54 -6.28
N THR A 14 6.68 14.20 -6.09
CA THR A 14 7.95 13.49 -5.91
C THR A 14 7.83 12.49 -4.76
N PRO A 15 7.99 11.18 -5.02
CA PRO A 15 7.76 10.17 -3.99
C PRO A 15 8.78 10.25 -2.85
N ASN A 16 8.30 10.12 -1.62
CA ASN A 16 9.17 9.96 -0.46
C ASN A 16 9.87 8.60 -0.49
N PRO A 17 11.02 8.47 0.20
CA PRO A 17 11.68 7.18 0.35
C PRO A 17 10.80 6.16 1.08
N LEU A 18 11.03 4.88 0.80
CA LEU A 18 10.24 3.77 1.37
C LEU A 18 10.24 3.75 2.91
N THR A 19 11.35 4.16 3.52
CA THR A 19 11.48 4.29 4.98
C THR A 19 10.42 5.21 5.59
N MET A 20 9.98 6.23 4.85
CA MET A 20 8.88 7.10 5.26
C MET A 20 7.55 6.34 5.31
N LEU A 21 7.27 5.50 4.31
CA LEU A 21 6.04 4.70 4.29
C LEU A 21 5.99 3.76 5.48
N VAL A 22 7.08 3.04 5.75
CA VAL A 22 7.18 2.11 6.90
C VAL A 22 6.91 2.86 8.22
N LYS A 23 7.48 4.06 8.38
CA LYS A 23 7.21 4.92 9.53
C LYS A 23 5.72 5.31 9.61
N LYS A 24 5.10 5.71 8.49
CA LYS A 24 3.67 6.06 8.47
C LYS A 24 2.76 4.89 8.78
N LEU A 25 3.06 3.69 8.29
CA LEU A 25 2.34 2.45 8.63
C LEU A 25 2.40 2.14 10.13
N GLN A 26 3.45 2.56 10.85
CA GLN A 26 3.52 2.42 12.30
C GLN A 26 2.71 3.50 13.04
N GLU A 27 2.60 4.70 12.49
CA GLU A 27 2.02 5.87 13.16
C GLU A 27 0.53 6.07 12.89
N LYS A 28 0.06 5.80 11.67
CA LYS A 28 -1.29 6.17 11.20
C LYS A 28 -2.04 4.97 10.63
N PRO A 29 -3.36 4.86 10.87
CA PRO A 29 -4.14 3.75 10.32
C PRO A 29 -4.34 3.91 8.81
N LEU A 30 -4.25 2.79 8.10
CA LEU A 30 -4.66 2.68 6.71
C LEU A 30 -6.16 2.88 6.56
N ASP A 31 -6.59 3.28 5.37
CA ASP A 31 -8.00 3.42 5.02
C ASP A 31 -8.61 2.05 4.65
N PRO A 32 -9.55 1.49 5.44
CA PRO A 32 -10.12 0.17 5.19
C PRO A 32 -10.85 0.02 3.86
N ILE A 33 -11.22 1.11 3.16
CA ILE A 33 -11.85 1.03 1.84
C ILE A 33 -11.01 0.25 0.81
N TYR A 34 -9.69 0.24 0.98
CA TYR A 34 -8.76 -0.47 0.11
C TYR A 34 -8.72 -1.99 0.37
N GLU A 35 -9.42 -2.51 1.39
CA GLU A 35 -9.62 -3.96 1.54
C GLU A 35 -10.31 -4.57 0.31
N ALA A 36 -11.30 -3.86 -0.25
CA ALA A 36 -12.02 -4.27 -1.46
C ALA A 36 -11.16 -4.21 -2.73
N MET A 37 -10.06 -3.45 -2.72
CA MET A 37 -9.16 -3.24 -3.87
C MET A 37 -7.95 -4.17 -3.87
N GLY A 38 -8.10 -5.37 -3.28
CA GLY A 38 -7.00 -6.33 -3.12
C GLY A 38 -6.23 -6.18 -1.81
N ASN A 39 -6.85 -5.56 -0.80
CA ASN A 39 -6.31 -5.52 0.56
C ASN A 39 -4.87 -5.01 0.63
N PHE A 40 -4.67 -3.86 -0.02
CA PHE A 40 -3.41 -3.12 -0.15
C PHE A 40 -2.27 -3.83 -0.90
N ILE A 41 -2.40 -5.13 -1.20
CA ILE A 41 -1.32 -5.96 -1.74
C ILE A 41 -1.87 -6.76 -2.93
N VAL A 42 -1.54 -6.32 -4.14
CA VAL A 42 -2.01 -6.91 -5.40
C VAL A 42 -0.85 -7.60 -6.09
N LYS A 43 -1.00 -8.88 -6.44
CA LYS A 43 -0.03 -9.58 -7.29
C LYS A 43 -0.31 -9.26 -8.75
N ILE A 44 0.67 -8.72 -9.47
CA ILE A 44 0.54 -8.43 -10.89
C ILE A 44 0.80 -9.73 -11.67
N THR A 45 -0.28 -10.30 -12.21
CA THR A 45 -0.23 -11.53 -13.00
C THR A 45 -0.13 -11.24 -14.50
N GLU A 46 0.28 -12.24 -15.27
CA GLU A 46 0.47 -12.12 -16.72
C GLU A 46 -0.81 -11.78 -17.49
N SER A 47 -1.98 -12.11 -16.92
CA SER A 47 -3.31 -11.91 -17.53
C SER A 47 -3.89 -10.50 -17.34
N GLU A 48 -3.26 -9.63 -16.55
CA GLU A 48 -3.76 -8.26 -16.35
C GLU A 48 -3.43 -7.39 -17.58
N SER A 49 -4.39 -7.28 -18.49
CA SER A 49 -4.30 -6.57 -19.78
C SER A 49 -4.00 -5.06 -19.68
N HIS A 50 -4.09 -4.50 -18.48
CA HIS A 50 -3.85 -3.08 -18.19
C HIS A 50 -2.56 -2.84 -17.40
N SER A 51 -1.85 -3.90 -17.01
CA SER A 51 -0.56 -3.78 -16.33
C SER A 51 0.56 -3.56 -17.36
N ASP A 52 1.43 -2.59 -17.10
CA ASP A 52 2.66 -2.44 -17.88
C ASP A 52 3.44 -3.76 -17.84
N PHE A 53 3.78 -4.30 -19.01
CA PHE A 53 4.47 -5.59 -19.15
C PHE A 53 5.72 -5.69 -18.28
N ARG A 54 6.38 -4.56 -17.99
CA ARG A 54 7.58 -4.52 -17.13
C ARG A 54 7.32 -4.91 -15.67
N TYR A 55 6.06 -4.89 -15.21
CA TYR A 55 5.69 -5.22 -13.83
C TYR A 55 5.18 -6.65 -13.64
N ARG A 56 5.21 -7.48 -14.69
CA ARG A 56 4.79 -8.89 -14.57
C ARG A 56 5.60 -9.61 -13.51
N GLY A 57 4.92 -10.34 -12.63
CA GLY A 57 5.55 -11.04 -11.50
C GLY A 57 5.90 -10.14 -10.31
N CYS A 58 5.67 -8.83 -10.39
CA CYS A 58 5.84 -7.93 -9.27
C CYS A 58 4.63 -7.99 -8.32
N THR A 59 4.84 -7.49 -7.11
CA THR A 59 3.78 -7.16 -6.15
C THR A 59 3.59 -5.65 -6.13
N ARG A 60 2.33 -5.23 -6.24
CA ARG A 60 1.90 -3.84 -6.09
C ARG A 60 1.35 -3.61 -4.68
N PHE A 61 1.89 -2.62 -4.01
CA PHE A 61 1.37 -2.09 -2.75
C PHE A 61 0.67 -0.78 -3.04
N VAL A 62 -0.64 -0.70 -2.79
CA VAL A 62 -1.44 0.49 -3.10
C VAL A 62 -2.42 0.81 -1.98
N GLY A 63 -2.53 2.08 -1.62
CA GLY A 63 -3.44 2.49 -0.56
C GLY A 63 -3.38 3.96 -0.18
N HIS A 64 -4.23 4.30 0.77
CA HIS A 64 -4.31 5.61 1.41
C HIS A 64 -4.36 5.45 2.93
N PHE A 65 -3.96 6.49 3.67
CA PHE A 65 -4.13 6.57 5.11
C PHE A 65 -5.44 7.28 5.47
N ALA A 66 -6.17 6.79 6.47
CA ALA A 66 -7.50 7.33 6.79
C ALA A 66 -7.46 8.75 7.38
N THR A 67 -6.38 9.09 8.09
CA THR A 67 -6.32 10.30 8.93
C THR A 67 -5.40 11.39 8.39
N ILE A 68 -4.68 11.13 7.30
CA ILE A 68 -3.74 12.08 6.69
C ILE A 68 -3.85 11.97 5.15
N PRO A 69 -3.65 13.06 4.40
CA PRO A 69 -3.55 12.99 2.95
C PRO A 69 -2.21 12.34 2.59
N TYR A 70 -2.17 11.02 2.52
CA TYR A 70 -0.96 10.26 2.19
C TYR A 70 -1.32 9.01 1.41
N VAL A 71 -0.88 8.96 0.15
CA VAL A 71 -1.07 7.84 -0.77
C VAL A 71 0.23 7.07 -0.96
N PHE A 72 0.12 5.80 -1.28
CA PHE A 72 1.25 5.01 -1.78
C PHE A 72 0.82 4.12 -2.95
N ASN A 73 1.72 3.98 -3.92
CA ASN A 73 1.66 3.03 -5.01
C ASN A 73 3.10 2.62 -5.34
N ILE A 74 3.47 1.42 -4.91
CA ILE A 74 4.82 0.87 -5.03
C ILE A 74 4.70 -0.45 -5.76
N VAL A 75 5.58 -0.68 -6.73
CA VAL A 75 5.67 -1.94 -7.46
C VAL A 75 7.07 -2.50 -7.29
N THR A 76 7.17 -3.75 -6.87
CA THR A 76 8.47 -4.39 -6.65
C THR A 76 8.41 -5.91 -6.78
N ASP A 77 9.51 -6.51 -7.23
CA ASP A 77 9.78 -7.95 -7.19
C ASP A 77 10.82 -8.32 -6.10
N GLU A 78 11.27 -7.33 -5.32
CA GLU A 78 12.30 -7.52 -4.30
C GLU A 78 11.70 -8.17 -3.05
N LYS A 79 12.03 -9.45 -2.84
CA LYS A 79 11.47 -10.27 -1.74
C LYS A 79 11.54 -9.59 -0.38
N VAL A 80 12.70 -8.99 -0.04
CA VAL A 80 12.92 -8.29 1.23
C VAL A 80 11.95 -7.11 1.41
N VAL A 81 11.74 -6.33 0.35
CA VAL A 81 10.80 -5.19 0.37
C VAL A 81 9.36 -5.69 0.49
N ILE A 82 9.00 -6.73 -0.28
CA ILE A 82 7.67 -7.34 -0.24
C ILE A 82 7.34 -7.83 1.18
N GLU A 83 8.25 -8.59 1.80
CA GLU A 83 8.09 -9.11 3.16
C GLU A 83 7.96 -7.97 4.18
N GLN A 84 8.79 -6.94 4.07
CA GLN A 84 8.76 -5.79 4.96
C GLN A 84 7.43 -5.04 4.89
N LEU A 85 6.97 -4.70 3.68
CA LEU A 85 5.73 -3.94 3.47
C LEU A 85 4.50 -4.77 3.82
N ALA A 86 4.47 -6.04 3.42
CA ALA A 86 3.37 -6.93 3.77
C ALA A 86 3.24 -7.04 5.30
N LYS A 87 4.36 -7.26 6.01
CA LYS A 87 4.37 -7.29 7.47
C LYS A 87 3.87 -5.98 8.07
N ALA A 88 4.37 -4.83 7.61
CA ALA A 88 3.97 -3.52 8.13
C ALA A 88 2.48 -3.23 7.91
N ILE A 89 1.91 -3.61 6.75
CA ILE A 89 0.48 -3.51 6.46
C ILE A 89 -0.31 -4.41 7.42
N ARG A 90 0.07 -5.68 7.57
CA ARG A 90 -0.64 -6.60 8.48
C ARG A 90 -0.60 -6.12 9.93
N MET A 91 0.54 -5.58 10.39
CA MET A 91 0.63 -4.96 11.71
C MET A 91 -0.27 -3.73 11.83
N ASN A 92 -0.38 -2.91 10.78
CA ASN A 92 -1.29 -1.77 10.76
C ASN A 92 -2.75 -2.21 10.92
N GLN A 93 -3.16 -3.25 10.21
CA GLN A 93 -4.52 -3.79 10.25
C GLN A 93 -4.91 -4.41 11.60
N GLN A 94 -3.93 -4.75 12.44
CA GLN A 94 -4.14 -5.28 13.79
C GLN A 94 -4.29 -4.18 14.85
N ARG A 95 -4.16 -2.90 14.48
CA ARG A 95 -4.30 -1.80 15.43
C ARG A 95 -5.76 -1.52 15.75
N LEU A 96 -6.03 -1.12 17.00
CA LEU A 96 -7.37 -0.77 17.46
C LEU A 96 -7.98 0.42 16.69
N ASP A 97 -7.16 1.38 16.27
CA ASP A 97 -7.65 2.53 15.49
C ASP A 97 -8.01 2.15 14.04
N TYR A 98 -7.33 1.16 13.45
CA TYR A 98 -7.74 0.58 12.17
C TYR A 98 -9.06 -0.19 12.30
N GLU A 99 -9.19 -1.02 13.34
CA GLU A 99 -10.43 -1.78 13.60
C GLU A 99 -11.64 -0.85 13.81
N ALA A 100 -11.46 0.23 14.57
CA ALA A 100 -12.49 1.25 14.76
C ALA A 100 -12.95 1.84 13.42
N LEU A 101 -12.02 2.22 12.54
CA LEU A 101 -12.34 2.75 11.21
C LEU A 101 -13.12 1.73 10.38
N LYS A 102 -12.70 0.46 10.39
CA LYS A 102 -13.34 -0.62 9.62
C LYS A 102 -14.81 -0.81 10.02
N ASN A 103 -15.09 -0.78 11.32
CA ASN A 103 -16.47 -0.91 11.83
C ASN A 103 -17.37 0.28 11.42
N HIS A 104 -16.78 1.46 11.17
CA HIS A 104 -17.49 2.63 10.67
C HIS A 104 -17.61 2.70 9.15
N THR A 105 -16.88 1.87 8.39
CA THR A 105 -16.92 1.86 6.91
C THR A 105 -17.86 0.80 6.33
N ASN A 106 -18.37 -0.13 7.15
CA ASN A 106 -19.37 -1.12 6.76
C ASN A 106 -20.77 -0.47 6.70
N PHE A 107 -21.07 0.22 5.59
CA PHE A 107 -22.42 0.67 5.23
C PHE A 107 -23.03 -0.25 4.18
#